data_AF-A0A8D8C662-F1
#
_entry.id   AF-A0A8D8C662-F1
#
_cell.length_a   1.000
_cell.length_b   1.000
_cell.length_c   1.000
_cell.angle_alpha   90.00
_cell.angle_beta   90.00
_cell.angle_gamma   90.00
#
_symmetry.space_group_name_H-M   'P 1'
#
loop_
_entity.id
_entity.type
_entity.pdbx_description
1 polymer ?
#
loop_
_entity_poly.entity_id
_entity_poly.type
_entity_poly.pdbx_seq_one_letter_code
_entity_poly.pdbx_strand_id
1 'polypeptide(L)'
;YSWYCPEVKIRFVHNYTHLTAMETRLLCGSIDLEQDTVWQRISVEFKRKDEEKFSRKVSGNSGYLLGKPVLVTRLQIPENDTAEEKRSKKYMLSYFTNGTRDPDETFRLKLPKSRRNHCVLDDQFHHQVLFGESLWTKCNYSPQLNVSIESNLTLFCQQLQTNINDLLLHNLTPTSSDYNSLNLYLSKYGNPVNRSSDWIQLNSQNYINEPVTASSANSQLFSCNNMLLNVKYQFYHGKATVRHVPHQSVLQEAELVFGPRVNLQFTMDEEIRVPIYVQVQFFDLTAASGGSWIWGSGLHLMVFVVNLMVILLM
;
A
#
# COMPACT_ATOMS: atom_id res chain seq x y z
N TYR A 1 19.37 -50.75 30.18
CA TYR A 1 18.61 -50.26 29.02
C TYR A 1 17.92 -48.96 29.36
N SER A 2 18.36 -47.85 28.77
CA SER A 2 17.65 -46.57 28.86
C SER A 2 16.76 -46.39 27.64
N TRP A 3 15.55 -45.88 27.88
CA TRP A 3 14.57 -45.57 26.83
C TRP A 3 14.82 -44.15 26.31
N TYR A 4 14.91 -44.00 25.00
CA TYR A 4 15.18 -42.73 24.35
C TYR A 4 14.23 -42.52 23.16
N CYS A 5 13.79 -41.28 22.94
CA CYS A 5 12.91 -40.93 21.83
C CYS A 5 13.67 -40.13 20.76
N PRO A 6 14.29 -40.80 19.77
CA PRO A 6 15.06 -40.16 18.70
C PRO A 6 14.23 -39.23 17.83
N GLU A 7 12.92 -39.42 17.75
CA GLU A 7 12.06 -38.56 16.94
C GLU A 7 10.81 -38.12 17.69
N VAL A 8 10.60 -36.81 17.71
CA VAL A 8 9.42 -36.14 18.26
C VAL A 8 8.71 -35.48 17.10
N LYS A 9 7.49 -35.93 16.80
CA LYS A 9 6.60 -35.28 15.82
C LYS A 9 5.54 -34.50 16.57
N ILE A 10 5.56 -33.18 16.42
CA ILE A 10 4.55 -32.27 16.96
C ILE A 10 3.67 -31.82 15.80
N ARG A 11 2.39 -32.12 15.86
CA ARG A 11 1.40 -31.67 14.88
C ARG A 11 0.42 -30.71 15.54
N PHE A 12 0.44 -29.47 15.07
CA PHE A 12 -0.52 -28.45 15.45
C PHE A 12 -1.70 -28.48 14.49
N VAL A 13 -2.90 -28.72 15.00
CA VAL A 13 -4.14 -28.59 14.23
C VAL A 13 -4.65 -27.17 14.39
N HIS A 14 -4.96 -26.50 13.28
CA HIS A 14 -5.42 -25.12 13.29
C HIS A 14 -6.65 -24.91 12.41
N ASN A 15 -7.46 -23.90 12.75
CA ASN A 15 -8.56 -23.40 11.93
C ASN A 15 -8.19 -22.09 11.23
N TYR A 16 -6.92 -21.96 10.84
CA TYR A 16 -6.29 -20.77 10.23
C TYR A 16 -5.95 -19.64 11.21
N THR A 17 -6.89 -19.21 12.06
CA THR A 17 -6.65 -18.12 13.03
C THR A 17 -6.26 -18.61 14.42
N HIS A 18 -6.66 -19.83 14.80
CA HIS A 18 -6.36 -20.41 16.10
C HIS A 18 -5.79 -21.81 15.99
N LEU A 19 -4.92 -22.15 16.94
CA LEU A 19 -4.56 -23.54 17.22
C LEU A 19 -5.73 -24.20 17.93
N THR A 20 -6.28 -25.24 17.34
CA THR A 20 -7.45 -25.95 17.87
C THR A 20 -7.08 -27.24 18.59
N ALA A 21 -5.94 -27.85 18.22
CA ALA A 21 -5.42 -29.03 18.92
C ALA A 21 -3.91 -29.16 18.69
N MET A 22 -3.28 -29.99 19.52
CA MET A 22 -1.89 -30.39 19.37
C MET A 22 -1.82 -31.91 19.54
N GLU A 23 -1.24 -32.60 18.56
CA GLU A 23 -0.94 -34.03 18.62
C GLU A 23 0.58 -34.19 18.73
N THR A 24 1.04 -35.00 19.66
CA THR A 24 2.46 -35.33 19.77
C THR A 24 2.64 -36.83 19.58
N ARG A 25 3.56 -37.22 18.69
CA ARG A 25 3.97 -38.61 18.52
C ARG A 25 5.45 -38.72 18.85
N LEU A 26 5.73 -39.56 19.83
CA LEU A 26 7.09 -39.90 20.25
C LEU A 26 7.43 -41.25 19.64
N LEU A 27 8.51 -41.30 18.86
CA LEU A 27 9.07 -42.54 18.36
C LEU A 27 10.26 -42.87 19.24
N CYS A 28 10.09 -43.88 20.10
CA CYS A 28 11.05 -44.25 21.13
C CYS A 28 11.61 -45.65 20.89
N GLY A 29 12.86 -45.84 21.28
CA GLY A 29 13.60 -47.09 21.16
C GLY A 29 14.62 -47.24 22.28
N SER A 30 15.25 -48.42 22.34
CA SER A 30 16.38 -48.66 23.23
C SER A 30 17.64 -48.04 22.64
N ILE A 31 18.38 -47.28 23.43
CA ILE A 31 19.71 -46.78 23.04
C ILE A 31 20.77 -47.50 23.86
N ASP A 32 21.91 -47.77 23.22
CA ASP A 32 23.11 -48.23 23.91
C ASP A 32 23.86 -46.99 24.43
N LEU A 33 24.13 -46.96 25.74
CA LEU A 33 24.63 -45.78 26.45
C LEU A 33 26.11 -45.49 26.20
N GLU A 34 26.76 -46.19 25.25
CA GLU A 34 28.15 -45.95 24.87
C GLU A 34 28.33 -44.71 23.96
N GLN A 35 27.25 -44.04 23.55
CA GLN A 35 27.33 -42.81 22.77
C GLN A 35 27.24 -41.56 23.67
N ASP A 36 28.31 -40.77 23.69
CA ASP A 36 28.42 -39.51 24.47
C ASP A 36 27.45 -38.39 23.99
N THR A 37 26.87 -38.52 22.79
CA THR A 37 25.94 -37.53 22.24
C THR A 37 24.76 -38.19 21.56
N VAL A 38 23.57 -37.76 21.96
CA VAL A 38 22.30 -38.30 21.48
C VAL A 38 21.53 -37.21 20.74
N TRP A 39 21.27 -37.43 19.45
CA TRP A 39 20.56 -36.47 18.58
C TRP A 39 19.07 -36.75 18.54
N GLN A 40 18.26 -35.72 18.82
CA GLN A 40 16.79 -35.79 18.75
C GLN A 40 16.28 -35.02 17.53
N ARG A 41 15.56 -35.70 16.64
CA ARG A 41 14.88 -35.08 15.51
C ARG A 41 13.51 -34.58 15.95
N ILE A 42 13.32 -33.27 15.94
CA ILE A 42 12.02 -32.66 16.17
C ILE A 42 11.43 -32.27 14.82
N SER A 43 10.26 -32.80 14.49
CA SER A 43 9.49 -32.45 13.30
C SER A 43 8.22 -31.74 13.72
N VAL A 44 7.98 -30.56 13.15
CA VAL A 44 6.81 -29.74 13.44
C VAL A 44 5.95 -29.65 12.19
N GLU A 45 4.69 -30.06 12.30
CA GLU A 45 3.70 -30.03 11.23
C GLU A 45 2.52 -29.14 11.65
N PHE A 46 2.07 -28.26 10.76
CA PHE A 46 0.83 -27.51 10.93
C PHE A 46 -0.21 -28.07 9.96
N LYS A 47 -1.25 -28.71 10.51
CA LYS A 47 -2.33 -29.35 9.75
C LYS A 47 -3.62 -28.55 9.90
N ARG A 48 -4.33 -28.27 8.79
CA ARG A 48 -5.62 -27.57 8.88
C ARG A 48 -6.73 -28.55 9.27
N LYS A 49 -7.68 -28.11 10.11
CA LYS A 49 -8.96 -28.81 10.24
C LYS A 49 -9.63 -28.88 8.85
N ASP A 50 -9.99 -30.08 8.40
CA ASP A 50 -10.53 -30.35 7.05
C ASP A 50 -9.55 -30.08 5.88
N GLU A 51 -8.24 -30.27 6.07
CA GLU A 51 -7.23 -30.04 5.02
C GLU A 51 -7.54 -30.73 3.69
N GLU A 52 -8.08 -31.95 3.73
CA GLU A 52 -8.45 -32.76 2.56
C GLU A 52 -9.52 -32.10 1.67
N LYS A 53 -10.34 -31.19 2.20
CA LYS A 53 -11.38 -30.47 1.44
C LYS A 53 -10.85 -29.25 0.70
N PHE A 54 -9.65 -28.76 1.01
CA PHE A 54 -9.12 -27.59 0.30
C PHE A 54 -7.68 -27.83 -0.17
N SER A 55 -7.57 -28.10 -1.47
CA SER A 55 -6.40 -28.56 -2.21
C SER A 55 -5.21 -27.58 -2.30
N ARG A 56 -5.29 -26.38 -1.70
CA ARG A 56 -4.19 -25.41 -1.72
C ARG A 56 -3.64 -25.15 -0.33
N LYS A 57 -2.40 -25.60 -0.12
CA LYS A 57 -1.53 -25.20 0.98
C LYS A 57 -1.16 -23.72 0.84
N VAL A 58 -2.00 -22.84 1.34
CA VAL A 58 -1.62 -21.44 1.59
C VAL A 58 -1.27 -21.37 3.07
N SER A 59 0.01 -21.37 3.41
CA SER A 59 0.46 -21.22 4.79
C SER A 59 0.23 -19.78 5.25
N GLY A 60 -0.42 -19.60 6.41
CA GLY A 60 -0.62 -18.29 7.04
C GLY A 60 -1.83 -17.50 6.50
N ASN A 61 -2.16 -16.39 7.17
CA ASN A 61 -3.31 -15.55 6.86
C ASN A 61 -3.26 -15.01 5.40
N SER A 62 -4.36 -15.15 4.64
CA SER A 62 -4.44 -14.61 3.28
C SER A 62 -4.66 -13.10 3.31
N GLY A 63 -5.52 -12.63 4.21
CA GLY A 63 -5.78 -11.21 4.41
C GLY A 63 -4.63 -10.48 5.10
N TYR A 64 -4.77 -9.17 5.23
CA TYR A 64 -3.89 -8.36 6.08
C TYR A 64 -4.15 -8.65 7.56
N LEU A 65 -3.08 -8.63 8.33
CA LEU A 65 -3.12 -8.51 9.79
C LEU A 65 -2.87 -7.04 10.16
N LEU A 66 -3.49 -6.58 11.25
CA LEU A 66 -3.24 -5.24 11.79
C LEU A 66 -1.74 -5.04 12.03
N GLY A 67 -1.22 -3.87 11.68
CA GLY A 67 0.20 -3.54 11.87
C GLY A 67 1.15 -4.16 10.83
N LYS A 68 0.64 -4.91 9.84
CA LYS A 68 1.49 -5.39 8.72
C LYS A 68 1.64 -4.31 7.65
N PRO A 69 2.80 -4.24 6.97
CA PRO A 69 2.98 -3.32 5.86
C PRO A 69 1.89 -3.43 4.81
N VAL A 70 1.44 -2.30 4.29
CA VAL A 70 0.78 -2.25 3.00
C VAL A 70 1.81 -2.52 1.90
N LEU A 71 1.53 -3.55 1.10
CA LEU A 71 2.41 -3.99 0.02
C LEU A 71 2.08 -3.23 -1.26
N VAL A 72 3.11 -2.73 -1.93
CA VAL A 72 3.02 -1.98 -3.17
C VAL A 72 3.92 -2.60 -4.23
N THR A 73 3.54 -2.43 -5.50
CA THR A 73 4.29 -2.87 -6.66
C THR A 73 4.10 -1.88 -7.79
N ARG A 74 4.96 -1.97 -8.80
CA ARG A 74 4.75 -1.30 -10.09
C ARG A 74 4.54 -2.33 -11.16
N LEU A 75 3.92 -1.88 -12.24
CA LEU A 75 3.72 -2.69 -13.43
C LEU A 75 4.91 -2.42 -14.36
N GLN A 76 5.71 -3.45 -14.64
CA GLN A 76 6.89 -3.40 -15.49
C GLN A 76 6.57 -3.93 -16.89
N ILE A 77 7.15 -3.27 -17.90
CA ILE A 77 7.22 -3.76 -19.28
C ILE A 77 8.66 -4.24 -19.47
N PRO A 78 8.90 -5.53 -19.79
CA PRO A 78 10.25 -6.03 -20.03
C PRO A 78 10.94 -5.27 -21.17
N GLU A 79 12.23 -4.93 -21.01
CA GLU A 79 13.01 -4.13 -21.97
C GLU A 79 13.26 -4.84 -23.33
N ASN A 80 13.02 -6.15 -23.43
CA ASN A 80 13.37 -6.97 -24.59
C ASN A 80 12.26 -7.14 -25.64
N ASP A 81 11.09 -6.52 -25.50
CA ASP A 81 10.03 -6.64 -26.50
C ASP A 81 10.14 -5.52 -27.55
N THR A 82 10.63 -5.89 -28.73
CA THR A 82 10.58 -5.09 -29.95
C THR A 82 9.14 -4.67 -30.28
N ALA A 83 9.00 -3.50 -30.90
CA ALA A 83 7.77 -2.69 -30.99
C ALA A 83 6.52 -3.34 -31.63
N GLU A 84 6.59 -4.57 -32.16
CA GLU A 84 5.52 -5.25 -32.90
C GLU A 84 4.56 -6.09 -32.02
N GLU A 85 4.96 -6.51 -30.81
CA GLU A 85 4.11 -7.32 -29.91
C GLU A 85 3.33 -6.51 -28.86
N LYS A 86 2.97 -5.25 -29.16
CA LYS A 86 2.20 -4.41 -28.23
C LYS A 86 0.79 -4.94 -27.87
N ARG A 87 0.27 -5.94 -28.60
CA ARG A 87 -1.07 -6.52 -28.39
C ARG A 87 -1.12 -7.73 -27.44
N SER A 88 0.02 -8.35 -27.10
CA SER A 88 0.11 -9.53 -26.21
C SER A 88 0.90 -9.27 -24.93
N LYS A 89 1.12 -8.00 -24.56
CA LYS A 89 1.94 -7.58 -23.42
C LYS A 89 1.64 -8.37 -22.15
N LYS A 90 2.56 -9.26 -21.78
CA LYS A 90 2.55 -9.96 -20.49
C LYS A 90 3.14 -9.02 -19.44
N TYR A 91 2.34 -8.06 -19.00
CA TYR A 91 2.71 -7.16 -17.92
C TYR A 91 3.10 -7.96 -16.67
N MET A 92 4.26 -7.64 -16.09
CA MET A 92 4.75 -8.29 -14.89
C MET A 92 4.73 -7.30 -13.72
N LEU A 93 4.27 -7.77 -12.56
CA LEU A 93 4.36 -7.00 -11.32
C LEU A 93 5.79 -7.11 -10.80
N SER A 94 6.43 -5.98 -10.50
CA SER A 94 7.81 -5.95 -9.98
C SER A 94 7.99 -6.76 -8.69
N TYR A 95 6.93 -6.95 -7.90
CA TYR A 95 6.94 -7.79 -6.70
C TYR A 95 7.20 -9.28 -6.96
N PHE A 96 6.90 -9.78 -8.15
CA PHE A 96 7.05 -11.19 -8.52
C PHE A 96 8.14 -11.33 -9.59
N THR A 97 9.39 -11.33 -9.17
CA THR A 97 10.52 -11.59 -10.08
C THR A 97 10.65 -13.11 -10.29
N ASN A 98 10.60 -13.57 -11.55
CA ASN A 98 10.71 -14.98 -11.93
C ASN A 98 9.72 -15.94 -11.24
N GLY A 99 8.52 -15.45 -10.89
CA GLY A 99 7.47 -16.24 -10.22
C GLY A 99 7.71 -16.48 -8.72
N THR A 100 8.82 -15.98 -8.19
CA THR A 100 9.10 -15.95 -6.75
C THR A 100 8.71 -14.62 -6.13
N ARG A 101 8.28 -14.65 -4.87
CA ARG A 101 8.05 -13.46 -4.06
C ARG A 101 9.40 -12.81 -3.77
N ASP A 102 9.57 -11.55 -4.15
CA ASP A 102 10.68 -10.75 -3.67
C ASP A 102 10.27 -10.10 -2.33
N PRO A 103 10.91 -10.45 -1.19
CA PRO A 103 10.57 -9.90 0.11
C PRO A 103 11.20 -8.53 0.37
N ASP A 104 11.80 -7.88 -0.63
CA ASP A 104 12.45 -6.58 -0.50
C ASP A 104 11.54 -5.53 0.17
N GLU A 105 12.15 -4.71 1.03
CA GLU A 105 11.49 -3.63 1.74
C GLU A 105 11.07 -2.49 0.82
N THR A 106 11.61 -2.44 -0.40
CA THR A 106 11.21 -1.51 -1.47
C THR A 106 9.74 -1.65 -1.87
N PHE A 107 9.13 -2.83 -1.65
CA PHE A 107 7.70 -3.08 -1.91
C PHE A 107 6.78 -2.68 -0.77
N ARG A 108 7.26 -1.88 0.18
CA ARG A 108 6.46 -1.33 1.29
C ARG A 108 6.25 0.14 1.04
N LEU A 109 5.02 0.63 1.22
CA LEU A 109 4.75 2.05 1.08
C LEU A 109 5.43 2.81 2.23
N LYS A 110 6.38 3.69 1.88
CA LYS A 110 7.10 4.55 2.83
C LYS A 110 6.63 5.98 2.73
N LEU A 111 6.64 6.70 3.85
CA LEU A 111 6.26 8.10 3.99
C LEU A 111 7.37 8.87 4.71
N PRO A 112 7.49 10.19 4.46
CA PRO A 112 8.53 11.00 5.09
C PRO A 112 8.33 11.04 6.59
N LYS A 113 9.42 11.16 7.34
CA LYS A 113 9.44 11.31 8.80
C LYS A 113 10.21 12.57 9.18
N SER A 114 9.77 13.24 10.25
CA SER A 114 10.48 14.41 10.79
C SER A 114 11.73 13.97 11.56
N ARG A 115 12.90 14.46 11.16
CA ARG A 115 14.17 14.34 11.89
C ARG A 115 14.75 15.72 12.10
N ARG A 116 14.93 16.14 13.35
CA ARG A 116 15.46 17.47 13.69
C ARG A 116 14.72 18.60 12.94
N ASN A 117 13.38 18.50 12.88
CA ASN A 117 12.49 19.41 12.15
C ASN A 117 12.61 19.42 10.61
N HIS A 118 13.35 18.49 10.01
CA HIS A 118 13.42 18.32 8.56
C HIS A 118 12.67 17.06 8.10
N CYS A 119 12.05 17.13 6.93
CA CYS A 119 11.52 15.95 6.25
C CYS A 119 12.67 15.07 5.76
N VAL A 120 12.64 13.80 6.15
CA VAL A 120 13.58 12.79 5.68
C VAL A 120 12.76 11.60 5.16
N LEU A 121 13.11 11.14 3.98
CA LEU A 121 12.55 9.96 3.35
C LEU A 121 13.69 9.19 2.70
N ASP A 122 14.27 8.27 3.45
CA ASP A 122 15.31 7.35 2.97
C ASP A 122 15.03 5.94 3.49
N ASP A 123 15.82 4.96 3.05
CA ASP A 123 15.63 3.57 3.42
C ASP A 123 15.81 3.28 4.92
N GLN A 124 16.53 4.13 5.65
CA GLN A 124 16.80 3.96 7.08
C GLN A 124 15.84 4.76 7.97
N PHE A 125 15.31 5.86 7.47
CA PHE A 125 14.52 6.82 8.22
C PHE A 125 13.27 7.23 7.44
N HIS A 126 12.23 6.43 7.61
CA HIS A 126 10.91 6.67 7.04
C HIS A 126 9.81 6.16 7.99
N HIS A 127 8.57 6.58 7.73
CA HIS A 127 7.40 5.89 8.24
C HIS A 127 6.98 4.81 7.25
N GLN A 128 6.60 3.66 7.77
CA GLN A 128 6.01 2.58 6.97
C GLN A 128 4.50 2.63 7.13
N VAL A 129 3.76 2.51 6.03
CA VAL A 129 2.29 2.44 6.10
C VAL A 129 1.89 1.06 6.58
N LEU A 130 1.37 1.01 7.81
CA LEU A 130 0.93 -0.22 8.45
C LEU A 130 -0.60 -0.35 8.33
N PHE A 131 -1.06 -1.52 7.91
CA PHE A 131 -2.46 -1.80 7.67
C PHE A 131 -3.30 -1.60 8.93
N GLY A 132 -4.33 -0.77 8.81
CA GLY A 132 -5.27 -0.43 9.89
C GLY A 132 -4.76 0.61 10.88
N GLU A 133 -3.59 1.19 10.64
CA GLU A 133 -3.03 2.27 11.46
C GLU A 133 -3.10 3.60 10.70
N SER A 134 -3.94 4.52 11.19
CA SER A 134 -3.98 5.87 10.63
C SER A 134 -2.77 6.66 11.12
N LEU A 135 -2.13 7.40 10.21
CA LEU A 135 -0.94 8.19 10.49
C LEU A 135 -1.16 9.62 10.01
N TRP A 136 -0.66 10.58 10.77
CA TRP A 136 -0.54 11.96 10.32
C TRP A 136 0.88 12.44 10.59
N THR A 137 1.57 12.82 9.52
CA THR A 137 2.92 13.38 9.59
C THR A 137 2.93 14.83 9.14
N LYS A 138 3.62 15.66 9.91
CA LYS A 138 4.00 17.03 9.56
C LYS A 138 5.51 17.15 9.69
N CYS A 139 6.17 17.67 8.66
CA CYS A 139 7.61 17.97 8.70
C CYS A 139 7.91 19.19 7.82
N ASN A 140 9.07 19.82 7.99
CA ASN A 140 9.46 20.96 7.16
C ASN A 140 10.47 20.52 6.09
N TYR A 141 10.23 20.91 4.85
CA TYR A 141 11.20 20.86 3.79
C TYR A 141 12.01 22.17 3.78
N SER A 142 13.33 22.06 3.71
CA SER A 142 14.24 23.20 3.55
C SER A 142 15.13 22.90 2.33
N PRO A 143 14.98 23.64 1.21
CA PRO A 143 15.81 23.41 0.03
C PRO A 143 17.23 23.90 0.27
N GLN A 144 18.23 23.17 -0.23
CA GLN A 144 19.60 23.69 -0.35
C GLN A 144 19.77 24.52 -1.63
N LEU A 145 18.89 25.51 -1.82
CA LEU A 145 18.86 26.35 -3.02
C LEU A 145 19.03 27.82 -2.59
N ASN A 146 20.06 28.48 -3.12
CA ASN A 146 20.25 29.91 -2.92
C ASN A 146 19.37 30.67 -3.91
N VAL A 147 18.46 31.51 -3.42
CA VAL A 147 17.64 32.39 -4.24
C VAL A 147 18.27 33.77 -4.25
N SER A 148 18.40 34.36 -5.44
CA SER A 148 18.86 35.74 -5.61
C SER A 148 17.85 36.53 -6.45
N ILE A 149 17.98 37.84 -6.46
CA ILE A 149 17.10 38.74 -7.24
C ILE A 149 17.16 38.44 -8.74
N GLU A 150 18.31 37.96 -9.24
CA GLU A 150 18.51 37.60 -10.65
C GLU A 150 18.06 36.18 -10.99
N SER A 151 17.68 35.38 -9.98
CA SER A 151 17.27 34.01 -10.17
C SER A 151 15.91 33.94 -10.88
N ASN A 152 15.74 32.93 -11.73
CA ASN A 152 14.44 32.63 -12.30
C ASN A 152 13.53 32.03 -11.20
N LEU A 153 12.71 32.87 -10.59
CA LEU A 153 11.85 32.51 -9.46
C LEU A 153 10.83 31.43 -9.82
N THR A 154 10.31 31.44 -11.05
CA THR A 154 9.37 30.41 -11.51
C THR A 154 10.04 29.04 -11.56
N LEU A 155 11.26 28.98 -12.10
CA LEU A 155 12.05 27.74 -12.11
C LEU A 155 12.38 27.27 -10.69
N PHE A 156 12.72 28.19 -9.80
CA PHE A 156 12.93 27.88 -8.38
C PHE A 156 11.67 27.25 -7.75
N CYS A 157 10.49 27.86 -7.91
CA CYS A 157 9.25 27.34 -7.36
C CYS A 157 8.89 25.95 -7.96
N GLN A 158 9.16 25.74 -9.25
CA GLN A 158 8.98 24.43 -9.89
C GLN A 158 9.91 23.36 -9.29
N GLN A 159 11.19 23.68 -9.11
CA GLN A 159 12.14 22.78 -8.45
C GLN A 159 11.76 22.50 -7.00
N LEU A 160 11.32 23.52 -6.26
CA LEU A 160 10.80 23.39 -4.90
C LEU A 160 9.61 22.41 -4.86
N GLN A 161 8.64 22.55 -5.77
CA GLN A 161 7.51 21.64 -5.85
C GLN A 161 7.92 20.22 -6.20
N THR A 162 8.85 20.03 -7.14
CA THR A 162 9.37 18.69 -7.51
C THR A 162 9.97 17.99 -6.29
N ASN A 163 10.83 18.67 -5.54
CA ASN A 163 11.44 18.09 -4.35
C ASN A 163 10.41 17.81 -3.23
N ILE A 164 9.41 18.67 -3.07
CA ILE A 164 8.29 18.42 -2.16
C ILE A 164 7.48 17.20 -2.62
N ASN A 165 7.23 17.05 -3.92
CA ASN A 165 6.52 15.89 -4.47
C ASN A 165 7.28 14.59 -4.25
N ASP A 166 8.61 14.59 -4.34
CA ASP A 166 9.41 13.40 -4.05
C ASP A 166 9.19 12.89 -2.61
N LEU A 167 8.97 13.83 -1.67
CA LEU A 167 8.63 13.51 -0.29
C LEU A 167 7.15 13.10 -0.12
N LEU A 168 6.22 13.83 -0.75
CA LEU A 168 4.77 13.57 -0.62
C LEU A 168 4.35 12.27 -1.30
N LEU A 169 4.96 11.96 -2.45
CA LEU A 169 4.51 10.94 -3.38
C LEU A 169 5.42 9.72 -3.43
N HIS A 170 6.64 9.77 -2.86
CA HIS A 170 7.59 8.66 -2.73
C HIS A 170 7.61 7.65 -3.90
N ASN A 171 8.36 7.97 -4.96
CA ASN A 171 8.54 7.12 -6.13
C ASN A 171 7.22 6.68 -6.83
N LEU A 172 6.13 7.45 -6.64
CA LEU A 172 4.96 7.38 -7.49
C LEU A 172 5.30 7.98 -8.85
N THR A 173 5.51 7.12 -9.83
CA THR A 173 5.68 7.55 -11.22
C THR A 173 4.31 7.64 -11.88
N PRO A 174 3.91 8.80 -12.43
CA PRO A 174 2.69 8.88 -13.23
C PRO A 174 2.81 7.96 -14.45
N THR A 175 1.71 7.36 -14.89
CA THR A 175 1.67 6.56 -16.14
C THR A 175 1.63 7.44 -17.39
N SER A 176 1.29 8.71 -17.22
CA SER A 176 1.19 9.75 -18.26
C SER A 176 1.98 11.00 -17.83
N SER A 177 1.85 12.11 -18.56
CA SER A 177 2.44 13.40 -18.21
C SER A 177 1.84 14.05 -16.94
N ASP A 178 0.83 13.43 -16.34
CA ASP A 178 0.07 13.95 -15.20
C ASP A 178 -0.21 12.87 -14.15
N TYR A 179 -0.53 13.29 -12.93
CA TYR A 179 -0.81 12.38 -11.82
C TYR A 179 -2.24 11.85 -11.81
N ASN A 180 -3.01 12.03 -12.91
CA ASN A 180 -4.36 11.48 -13.06
C ASN A 180 -4.37 9.95 -13.14
N SER A 181 -3.24 9.35 -13.48
CA SER A 181 -3.05 7.90 -13.49
C SER A 181 -1.66 7.56 -12.94
N LEU A 182 -1.63 6.66 -11.95
CA LEU A 182 -0.41 6.33 -11.22
C LEU A 182 0.02 4.89 -11.52
N ASN A 183 1.32 4.67 -11.79
CA ASN A 183 1.88 3.32 -11.90
C ASN A 183 2.24 2.77 -10.51
N LEU A 184 1.25 2.70 -9.63
CA LEU A 184 1.41 2.07 -8.32
C LEU A 184 0.20 1.22 -8.02
N TYR A 185 0.48 -0.03 -7.67
CA TYR A 185 -0.53 -1.03 -7.37
C TYR A 185 -0.30 -1.55 -5.96
N LEU A 186 -1.38 -1.71 -5.21
CA LEU A 186 -1.35 -2.22 -3.85
C LEU A 186 -1.89 -3.63 -3.84
N SER A 187 -1.30 -4.50 -3.01
CA SER A 187 -1.86 -5.84 -2.90
C SER A 187 -3.18 -5.80 -2.16
N LYS A 188 -4.19 -6.48 -2.70
CA LYS A 188 -5.47 -6.77 -2.02
C LYS A 188 -5.27 -7.59 -0.74
N TYR A 189 -4.21 -8.37 -0.68
CA TYR A 189 -3.96 -9.39 0.34
C TYR A 189 -2.64 -9.16 1.07
N GLY A 190 -2.60 -9.47 2.37
CA GLY A 190 -1.33 -9.43 3.14
C GLY A 190 -0.35 -10.54 2.73
N ASN A 191 -0.86 -11.60 2.10
CA ASN A 191 -0.07 -12.66 1.47
C ASN A 191 -0.41 -12.77 -0.03
N PRO A 192 0.16 -11.89 -0.88
CA PRO A 192 -0.13 -11.86 -2.30
C PRO A 192 0.30 -13.14 -3.00
N VAL A 193 -0.45 -13.51 -4.03
CA VAL A 193 -0.07 -14.56 -4.99
C VAL A 193 0.14 -13.89 -6.35
N ASN A 194 0.94 -14.52 -7.21
CA ASN A 194 1.27 -14.01 -8.53
C ASN A 194 0.05 -14.02 -9.46
N ARG A 195 -0.84 -13.04 -9.25
CA ARG A 195 -2.08 -12.82 -10.00
C ARG A 195 -2.38 -11.32 -10.03
N SER A 196 -2.35 -10.73 -11.22
CA SER A 196 -2.55 -9.29 -11.41
C SER A 196 -3.90 -8.77 -10.92
N SER A 197 -4.97 -9.57 -11.01
CA SER A 197 -6.32 -9.19 -10.52
C SER A 197 -6.40 -9.01 -9.00
N ASP A 198 -5.38 -9.45 -8.25
CA ASP A 198 -5.31 -9.34 -6.80
C ASP A 198 -4.53 -8.08 -6.36
N TRP A 199 -4.28 -7.16 -7.31
CA TRP A 199 -3.62 -5.89 -7.09
C TRP A 199 -4.53 -4.76 -7.56
N ILE A 200 -4.68 -3.75 -6.72
CA ILE A 200 -5.55 -2.60 -6.97
C ILE A 200 -4.68 -1.40 -7.33
N GLN A 201 -5.07 -0.63 -8.34
CA GLN A 201 -4.35 0.59 -8.70
C GLN A 201 -4.64 1.67 -7.66
N LEU A 202 -3.62 2.47 -7.30
CA LEU A 202 -3.83 3.67 -6.51
C LEU A 202 -4.46 4.75 -7.39
N ASN A 203 -5.70 5.13 -7.09
CA ASN A 203 -6.39 6.17 -7.84
C ASN A 203 -6.03 7.56 -7.31
N SER A 204 -5.82 8.52 -8.20
CA SER A 204 -5.64 9.92 -7.83
C SER A 204 -6.97 10.65 -7.75
N GLN A 205 -7.16 11.46 -6.71
CA GLN A 205 -8.35 12.31 -6.53
C GLN A 205 -7.95 13.77 -6.33
N ASN A 206 -8.75 14.70 -6.85
CA ASN A 206 -8.53 16.15 -6.75
C ASN A 206 -7.18 16.64 -7.30
N TYR A 207 -6.59 15.92 -8.26
CA TYR A 207 -5.40 16.40 -8.93
C TYR A 207 -5.76 17.60 -9.82
N ILE A 208 -5.07 18.72 -9.60
CA ILE A 208 -5.21 19.93 -10.42
C ILE A 208 -3.94 20.08 -11.24
N ASN A 209 -4.07 20.08 -12.57
CA ASN A 209 -2.97 20.20 -13.51
C ASN A 209 -2.66 21.66 -13.87
N GLU A 210 -2.51 22.51 -12.86
CA GLU A 210 -2.08 23.89 -13.04
C GLU A 210 -0.57 24.00 -12.82
N PRO A 211 0.14 24.84 -13.58
CA PRO A 211 1.57 25.00 -13.42
C PRO A 211 1.91 25.77 -12.14
N VAL A 212 3.03 25.41 -11.52
CA VAL A 212 3.65 26.23 -10.47
C VAL A 212 4.30 27.45 -11.13
N THR A 213 3.98 28.63 -10.61
CA THR A 213 4.48 29.92 -11.09
C THR A 213 5.03 30.75 -9.95
N ALA A 214 5.86 31.74 -10.28
CA ALA A 214 6.30 32.73 -9.31
C ALA A 214 5.74 34.11 -9.63
N SER A 215 5.51 34.91 -8.58
CA SER A 215 5.29 36.34 -8.67
C SER A 215 6.22 37.06 -7.69
N SER A 216 6.73 38.23 -8.08
CA SER A 216 7.50 39.10 -7.18
C SER A 216 6.63 40.30 -6.81
N ALA A 217 6.50 40.57 -5.51
CA ALA A 217 5.78 41.74 -5.03
C ALA A 217 6.73 42.95 -4.95
N ASN A 218 8.00 42.72 -4.59
CA ASN A 218 9.08 43.70 -4.54
C ASN A 218 10.44 42.96 -4.59
N SER A 219 11.55 43.70 -4.47
CA SER A 219 12.91 43.14 -4.50
C SER A 219 13.26 42.21 -3.33
N GLN A 220 12.45 42.15 -2.27
CA GLN A 220 12.71 41.36 -1.06
C GLN A 220 11.76 40.17 -0.92
N LEU A 221 10.58 40.21 -1.54
CA LEU A 221 9.52 39.23 -1.38
C LEU A 221 9.12 38.63 -2.73
N PHE A 222 9.01 37.32 -2.73
CA PHE A 222 8.44 36.58 -3.84
C PHE A 222 7.45 35.53 -3.35
N SER A 223 6.55 35.14 -4.23
CA SER A 223 5.53 34.13 -3.96
C SER A 223 5.62 33.00 -4.97
N CYS A 224 5.60 31.77 -4.46
CA CYS A 224 5.35 30.58 -5.26
C CYS A 224 3.86 30.27 -5.23
N ASN A 225 3.21 30.35 -6.39
CA ASN A 225 1.78 30.14 -6.53
C ASN A 225 1.47 28.69 -6.91
N ASN A 226 0.28 28.23 -6.50
CA ASN A 226 -0.26 26.92 -6.87
C ASN A 226 0.60 25.73 -6.35
N MET A 227 1.15 25.88 -5.15
CA MET A 227 1.95 24.84 -4.49
C MET A 227 1.06 23.77 -3.86
N LEU A 228 1.44 22.50 -3.98
CA LEU A 228 0.85 21.36 -3.27
C LEU A 228 1.74 20.99 -2.09
N LEU A 229 1.19 21.06 -0.88
CA LEU A 229 1.93 20.78 0.36
C LEU A 229 1.37 19.60 1.14
N ASN A 230 0.22 19.07 0.73
CA ASN A 230 -0.42 18.00 1.46
C ASN A 230 -1.07 16.94 0.57
N VAL A 231 -0.91 15.69 0.98
CA VAL A 231 -1.59 14.55 0.38
C VAL A 231 -2.18 13.65 1.44
N LYS A 232 -3.23 12.92 1.06
CA LYS A 232 -3.88 11.93 1.91
C LYS A 232 -3.98 10.61 1.17
N TYR A 233 -3.38 9.58 1.74
CA TYR A 233 -3.56 8.19 1.36
C TYR A 233 -4.78 7.62 2.08
N GLN A 234 -5.77 7.17 1.32
CA GLN A 234 -6.99 6.57 1.84
C GLN A 234 -7.07 5.12 1.40
N PHE A 235 -7.28 4.23 2.36
CA PHE A 235 -7.34 2.78 2.14
C PHE A 235 -8.69 2.26 2.60
N TYR A 236 -9.45 1.70 1.68
CA TYR A 236 -10.76 1.13 1.98
C TYR A 236 -10.63 -0.38 2.05
N HIS A 237 -10.91 -0.94 3.21
CA HIS A 237 -10.78 -2.37 3.46
C HIS A 237 -12.07 -2.96 4.00
N GLY A 238 -12.20 -4.28 3.93
CA GLY A 238 -13.35 -4.97 4.50
C GLY A 238 -13.06 -6.42 4.81
N LYS A 239 -13.97 -7.06 5.54
CA LYS A 239 -13.96 -8.50 5.74
C LYS A 239 -14.53 -9.24 4.53
N ALA A 240 -13.77 -10.17 3.98
CA ALA A 240 -14.21 -11.02 2.87
C ALA A 240 -13.83 -12.48 3.11
N THR A 241 -14.53 -13.38 2.42
CA THR A 241 -14.13 -14.78 2.33
C THR A 241 -13.13 -14.93 1.18
N VAL A 242 -11.90 -15.32 1.49
CA VAL A 242 -10.82 -15.48 0.50
C VAL A 242 -10.43 -16.95 0.48
N ARG A 243 -10.58 -17.61 -0.68
CA ARG A 243 -10.22 -19.02 -0.86
C ARG A 243 -10.85 -19.93 0.21
N HIS A 244 -12.14 -19.71 0.46
CA HIS A 244 -12.92 -20.41 1.48
C HIS A 244 -12.51 -20.16 2.93
N VAL A 245 -11.61 -19.22 3.19
CA VAL A 245 -11.32 -18.74 4.55
C VAL A 245 -12.16 -17.49 4.80
N PRO A 246 -13.11 -17.51 5.75
CA PRO A 246 -13.96 -16.36 6.04
C PRO A 246 -13.21 -15.26 6.81
N HIS A 247 -13.82 -14.09 6.91
CA HIS A 247 -13.42 -12.96 7.76
C HIS A 247 -11.97 -12.47 7.57
N GLN A 248 -11.46 -12.55 6.35
CA GLN A 248 -10.12 -12.05 6.00
C GLN A 248 -10.20 -10.53 5.78
N SER A 249 -9.31 -9.75 6.40
CA SER A 249 -9.20 -8.33 6.08
C SER A 249 -8.55 -8.18 4.71
N VAL A 250 -9.25 -7.57 3.76
CA VAL A 250 -8.76 -7.36 2.40
C VAL A 250 -8.87 -5.89 2.03
N LEU A 251 -7.89 -5.39 1.30
CA LEU A 251 -7.93 -4.05 0.73
C LEU A 251 -8.81 -4.09 -0.54
N GLN A 252 -9.79 -3.21 -0.65
CA GLN A 252 -10.71 -3.17 -1.79
C GLN A 252 -10.34 -2.05 -2.74
N GLU A 253 -10.10 -0.86 -2.18
CA GLU A 253 -9.82 0.36 -2.93
C GLU A 253 -8.73 1.17 -2.21
N ALA A 254 -8.02 1.99 -2.98
CA ALA A 254 -7.02 2.91 -2.45
C ALA A 254 -6.99 4.18 -3.28
N GLU A 255 -6.89 5.31 -2.59
CA GLU A 255 -6.90 6.63 -3.20
C GLU A 255 -5.77 7.51 -2.65
N LEU A 256 -5.22 8.34 -3.51
CA LEU A 256 -4.35 9.45 -3.18
C LEU A 256 -5.10 10.74 -3.45
N VAL A 257 -5.52 11.40 -2.37
CA VAL A 257 -6.22 12.67 -2.44
C VAL A 257 -5.21 13.81 -2.34
N PHE A 258 -5.12 14.58 -3.42
CA PHE A 258 -4.34 15.81 -3.45
C PHE A 258 -5.07 16.90 -2.65
N GLY A 259 -4.32 17.58 -1.78
CA GLY A 259 -4.86 18.70 -1.03
C GLY A 259 -5.02 19.97 -1.85
N PRO A 260 -5.57 21.04 -1.24
CA PRO A 260 -5.74 22.31 -1.93
C PRO A 260 -4.39 22.92 -2.30
N ARG A 261 -4.39 23.65 -3.40
CA ARG A 261 -3.25 24.43 -3.86
C ARG A 261 -3.16 25.71 -3.05
N VAL A 262 -1.95 26.05 -2.62
CA VAL A 262 -1.68 27.23 -1.79
C VAL A 262 -0.60 28.10 -2.39
N ASN A 263 -0.64 29.39 -2.08
CA ASN A 263 0.41 30.33 -2.44
C ASN A 263 1.32 30.52 -1.22
N LEU A 264 2.62 30.34 -1.42
CA LEU A 264 3.64 30.55 -0.39
C LEU A 264 4.37 31.84 -0.68
N GLN A 265 4.65 32.62 0.35
CA GLN A 265 5.43 33.85 0.25
C GLN A 265 6.73 33.70 1.04
N PHE A 266 7.82 34.14 0.44
CA PHE A 266 9.17 34.03 1.00
C PHE A 266 9.89 35.37 0.94
N THR A 267 10.77 35.58 1.90
CA THR A 267 11.75 36.66 1.91
C THR A 267 13.06 36.14 1.31
N MET A 268 13.69 36.92 0.42
CA MET A 268 14.95 36.53 -0.23
C MET A 268 16.11 36.28 0.76
N ASP A 269 16.11 36.98 1.90
CA ASP A 269 17.18 36.94 2.90
C ASP A 269 16.96 35.91 4.03
N GLU A 270 15.84 35.16 3.98
CA GLU A 270 15.48 34.18 5.01
C GLU A 270 15.63 32.73 4.55
N GLU A 271 15.90 31.84 5.51
CA GLU A 271 15.90 30.40 5.22
C GLU A 271 14.47 29.94 4.86
N ILE A 272 14.33 29.46 3.63
CA ILE A 272 13.07 28.92 3.11
C ILE A 272 12.73 27.63 3.84
N ARG A 273 11.61 27.62 4.56
CA ARG A 273 11.10 26.43 5.25
C ARG A 273 9.62 26.23 4.94
N VAL A 274 9.31 25.08 4.35
CA VAL A 274 7.97 24.76 3.88
C VAL A 274 7.39 23.59 4.67
N PRO A 275 6.33 23.76 5.47
CA PRO A 275 5.69 22.65 6.15
C PRO A 275 4.89 21.81 5.14
N ILE A 276 5.15 20.51 5.12
CA ILE A 276 4.40 19.53 4.32
C ILE A 276 3.64 18.57 5.23
N TYR A 277 2.52 18.05 4.72
CA TYR A 277 1.58 17.23 5.50
C TYR A 277 1.22 15.95 4.74
N VAL A 278 1.42 14.81 5.37
CA VAL A 278 1.04 13.52 4.81
C VAL A 278 0.11 12.82 5.77
N GLN A 279 -1.05 12.38 5.27
CA GLN A 279 -2.04 11.67 6.06
C GLN A 279 -2.31 10.28 5.48
N VAL A 280 -2.48 9.31 6.36
CA VAL A 280 -2.94 7.95 6.05
C VAL A 280 -4.22 7.70 6.82
N GLN A 281 -5.24 7.21 6.14
CA GLN A 281 -6.51 6.80 6.75
C GLN A 281 -6.91 5.42 6.25
N PHE A 282 -7.43 4.60 7.16
CA PHE A 282 -8.05 3.31 6.84
C PHE A 282 -9.55 3.39 7.14
N PHE A 283 -10.37 2.95 6.19
CA PHE A 283 -11.82 2.91 6.30
C PHE A 283 -12.31 1.46 6.23
N ASP A 284 -13.02 1.02 7.26
CA ASP A 284 -13.63 -0.31 7.30
C ASP A 284 -15.03 -0.28 6.66
N LEU A 285 -15.12 -0.78 5.44
CA LEU A 285 -16.36 -0.89 4.66
C LEU A 285 -17.34 -1.89 5.27
N THR A 286 -16.87 -2.84 6.09
CA THR A 286 -17.73 -3.80 6.77
C THR A 286 -18.29 -3.30 8.10
N ALA A 287 -17.70 -2.26 8.68
CA ALA A 287 -18.29 -1.54 9.82
C ALA A 287 -19.44 -0.60 9.37
N ALA A 288 -19.43 -0.14 8.12
CA ALA A 288 -20.42 0.77 7.55
C ALA A 288 -21.77 0.10 7.20
N SER A 289 -21.88 -1.23 7.22
CA SER A 289 -23.17 -1.91 7.01
C SER A 289 -24.18 -1.72 8.15
N GLY A 290 -23.81 -1.01 9.22
CA GLY A 290 -24.70 -0.50 10.27
C GLY A 290 -25.01 1.00 10.19
N GLY A 291 -24.51 1.74 9.20
CA GLY A 291 -24.69 3.19 9.09
C GLY A 291 -24.88 3.64 7.65
N SER A 292 -26.10 4.06 7.31
CA SER A 292 -26.48 4.63 6.01
C SER A 292 -25.48 5.72 5.56
N TRP A 293 -24.69 5.41 4.53
CA TRP A 293 -24.02 6.42 3.71
C TRP A 293 -24.75 6.49 2.38
N ILE A 294 -25.43 7.62 2.20
CA ILE A 294 -26.07 8.06 0.97
C ILE A 294 -24.97 8.17 -0.09
N TRP A 295 -24.95 7.24 -1.04
CA TRP A 295 -24.21 7.41 -2.28
C TRP A 295 -24.89 8.52 -3.08
N GLY A 296 -24.24 9.69 -3.09
CA GLY A 296 -24.57 10.78 -3.99
C GLY A 296 -24.38 10.33 -5.44
N SER A 297 -25.51 10.11 -6.10
CA SER A 297 -25.82 10.43 -7.50
C SER A 297 -24.70 10.29 -8.53
N GLY A 298 -24.83 9.24 -9.35
CA GLY A 298 -24.15 9.20 -10.64
C GLY A 298 -24.30 7.89 -11.39
N LEU A 299 -25.51 7.32 -11.55
CA LEU A 299 -25.70 6.31 -12.59
C LEU A 299 -27.17 6.15 -13.01
N HIS A 300 -27.42 6.59 -14.25
CA HIS A 300 -28.44 6.13 -15.20
C HIS A 300 -29.90 5.98 -14.77
N LEU A 301 -30.63 7.06 -15.03
CA LEU A 301 -32.04 7.04 -15.41
C LEU A 301 -32.16 6.34 -16.79
N MET A 302 -32.15 5.01 -16.79
CA MET A 302 -32.62 4.21 -17.93
C MET A 302 -34.09 3.86 -17.69
N VAL A 303 -34.92 4.65 -18.37
CA VAL A 303 -36.33 4.48 -18.70
C VAL A 303 -36.74 3.00 -18.80
N PHE A 304 -37.53 2.52 -17.84
CA PHE A 304 -38.50 1.44 -18.06
C PHE A 304 -39.90 2.05 -18.08
N VAL A 305 -40.30 2.57 -19.24
CA VAL A 305 -41.71 2.80 -19.58
C VAL A 305 -42.22 1.49 -20.14
N VAL A 306 -42.77 0.63 -19.26
CA VAL A 306 -43.61 -0.50 -19.67
C VAL A 306 -44.72 -0.65 -18.63
N ASN A 307 -45.92 -0.24 -19.03
CA ASN A 307 -47.23 -0.69 -18.58
C ASN A 307 -47.58 -0.58 -17.09
N LEU A 308 -48.26 0.53 -16.73
CA LEU A 308 -49.44 0.45 -15.87
C LEU A 308 -50.37 1.65 -16.13
N MET A 309 -50.92 1.73 -17.35
CA MET A 309 -52.08 2.57 -17.66
C MET A 309 -53.19 1.69 -18.23
N VAL A 310 -53.58 0.69 -17.44
CA VAL A 310 -54.84 -0.04 -17.56
C VAL A 310 -55.27 -0.26 -16.11
N ILE A 311 -56.55 -0.03 -15.81
CA ILE A 311 -57.18 0.08 -14.48
C ILE A 311 -57.21 1.51 -13.92
N LEU A 312 -57.87 2.40 -14.67
CA LEU A 312 -58.76 3.43 -14.11
C LEU A 312 -59.79 3.78 -15.18
N LEU A 313 -60.54 2.77 -15.58
CA LEU A 313 -61.81 2.85 -16.32
C LEU A 313 -62.50 1.50 -16.12
N MET A 314 -63.07 1.32 -14.93
CA MET A 314 -64.28 0.57 -14.59
C MET A 314 -64.53 0.72 -13.10
#